data_AF-A0A389M3R4-F1
#
_entry.id   AF-A0A389M3R4-F1
#
_cell.length_a   1.000
_cell.length_b   1.000
_cell.length_c   1.000
_cell.angle_alpha   90.00
_cell.angle_beta   90.00
_cell.angle_gamma   90.00
#
_symmetry.space_group_name_H-M   'P 1'
#
loop_
_entity.id
_entity.type
_entity.pdbx_description
1 polymer ?
#
loop_
_entity_poly.entity_id
_entity_poly.type
_entity_poly.pdbx_seq_one_letter_code
_entity_poly.pdbx_strand_id
1 'polypeptide(L)'
;MREDKLKKTDNLKEVLMYLEEIVVVIDKIGSGFDKSNITASALLLFFNQCNVLDKLSKTRKYLYKELENRVSPEEYDEWIESDFPLWNPPYEKTEEEILKMLNNLS
;
A
#
# COMPACT_ATOMS: atom_id res chain seq x y z
N MET A 1 -21.15 0.00 23.17
CA MET A 1 -21.96 0.63 22.10
C MET A 1 -21.47 2.02 21.67
N ARG A 2 -21.39 3.04 22.55
CA ARG A 2 -20.89 4.38 22.15
C ARG A 2 -19.37 4.41 21.95
N GLU A 3 -18.62 3.77 22.84
CA GLU A 3 -17.15 3.66 22.78
C GLU A 3 -16.67 2.81 21.59
N ASP A 4 -17.34 1.70 21.28
CA ASP A 4 -17.01 0.88 20.11
C ASP A 4 -17.18 1.65 18.79
N LYS A 5 -18.23 2.48 18.71
CA LYS A 5 -18.50 3.31 17.53
C LYS A 5 -17.45 4.42 17.37
N LEU A 6 -17.01 5.02 18.47
CA LEU A 6 -15.92 6.01 18.48
C LEU A 6 -14.61 5.37 18.02
N LYS A 7 -14.24 4.21 18.59
CA LYS A 7 -13.03 3.47 18.20
C LYS A 7 -13.03 3.05 16.73
N LYS A 8 -14.17 2.60 16.19
CA LYS A 8 -14.31 2.30 14.75
C LYS A 8 -14.10 3.54 13.88
N THR A 9 -14.63 4.68 14.31
CA THR A 9 -14.50 5.96 13.60
C THR A 9 -13.04 6.44 13.60
N ASP A 10 -12.34 6.30 14.72
CA ASP A 10 -10.94 6.72 14.84
C ASP A 10 -10.01 5.83 14.01
N ASN A 11 -10.23 4.51 13.99
CA ASN A 11 -9.49 3.60 13.10
C ASN A 11 -9.72 3.94 11.62
N LEU A 12 -10.96 4.29 11.24
CA LEU A 12 -11.25 4.68 9.85
C LEU A 12 -10.53 5.97 9.46
N LYS A 13 -10.51 6.97 10.35
CA LYS A 13 -9.77 8.22 10.13
C LYS A 13 -8.27 7.97 10.00
N GLU A 14 -7.72 7.10 10.85
CA GLU A 14 -6.31 6.72 10.79
C GLU A 14 -5.96 6.06 9.46
N VAL A 15 -6.76 5.10 9.01
CA VAL A 15 -6.59 4.46 7.69
C VAL A 15 -6.65 5.48 6.56
N LEU A 16 -7.62 6.40 6.59
CA LEU A 16 -7.71 7.46 5.59
C LEU A 16 -6.46 8.35 5.61
N MET A 17 -6.00 8.77 6.78
CA MET A 17 -4.78 9.57 6.92
C MET A 17 -3.54 8.85 6.38
N TYR A 18 -3.40 7.55 6.65
CA TYR A 18 -2.30 6.74 6.11
C TYR A 18 -2.34 6.72 4.57
N LEU A 19 -3.51 6.49 3.98
CA LEU A 19 -3.67 6.47 2.54
C LEU A 19 -3.40 7.84 1.91
N GLU A 20 -3.89 8.93 2.51
CA GLU A 20 -3.63 10.29 2.05
C GLU A 20 -2.14 10.60 2.05
N GLU A 21 -1.42 10.32 3.14
CA GLU A 21 0.03 10.54 3.19
C GLU A 21 0.77 9.71 2.12
N ILE A 22 0.46 8.41 2.02
CA ILE A 22 1.16 7.52 1.10
C ILE A 22 0.92 7.94 -0.35
N VAL A 23 -0.33 8.13 -0.76
CA VAL A 23 -0.67 8.47 -2.14
C VAL A 23 -0.12 9.84 -2.52
N VAL A 24 -0.32 10.86 -1.68
CA VAL A 24 0.13 12.23 -1.98
C VAL A 24 1.65 12.32 -2.03
N VAL A 25 2.37 11.62 -1.15
CA VAL A 25 3.85 11.67 -1.16
C VAL A 25 4.42 10.88 -2.34
N ILE A 26 3.83 9.73 -2.70
CA ILE A 26 4.23 8.99 -3.91
C ILE A 26 4.03 9.86 -5.16
N ASP A 27 2.89 10.54 -5.28
CA ASP A 27 2.61 11.45 -6.41
C ASP A 27 3.66 12.57 -6.49
N LYS A 28 3.92 13.24 -5.37
CA LYS A 28 4.97 14.29 -5.27
C LYS A 28 6.35 13.79 -5.65
N ILE A 29 6.73 12.57 -5.23
CA ILE A 29 8.02 11.96 -5.59
C ILE A 29 8.03 11.64 -7.09
N GLY A 30 6.96 11.05 -7.61
CA GLY A 30 6.83 10.69 -9.02
C GLY A 30 6.89 11.89 -9.97
N SER A 31 6.27 13.01 -9.59
CA SER A 31 6.27 14.25 -10.39
C SER A 31 7.47 15.16 -10.12
N GLY A 32 8.19 14.96 -9.02
CA GLY A 32 9.19 15.89 -8.50
C GLY A 32 10.63 15.65 -8.96
N PHE A 33 10.91 14.51 -9.59
CA PHE A 33 12.26 14.14 -10.02
C PHE A 33 12.30 13.77 -11.51
N ASP A 34 13.27 14.32 -12.23
CA ASP A 34 13.44 14.12 -13.68
C ASP A 34 14.13 12.79 -14.04
N LYS A 35 14.68 12.05 -13.05
CA LYS A 35 15.47 10.83 -13.25
C LYS A 35 14.89 9.66 -12.47
N SER A 36 14.57 8.59 -13.19
CA SER A 36 14.07 7.30 -12.68
C SER A 36 14.82 6.79 -11.45
N ASN A 37 16.15 6.83 -11.44
CA ASN A 37 16.96 6.34 -10.32
C ASN A 37 16.78 7.18 -9.05
N ILE A 38 16.70 8.51 -9.18
CA ILE A 38 16.49 9.40 -8.03
C ILE A 38 15.08 9.20 -7.47
N THR A 39 14.08 9.09 -8.35
CA THR A 39 12.70 8.75 -7.98
C THR A 39 12.65 7.43 -7.20
N ALA A 40 13.31 6.38 -7.69
CA ALA A 40 13.36 5.07 -7.04
C ALA A 40 14.00 5.14 -5.64
N SER A 41 15.13 5.82 -5.50
CA SER A 41 15.77 6.02 -4.19
C SER A 41 14.92 6.84 -3.23
N ALA A 42 14.24 7.88 -3.72
CA ALA A 42 13.34 8.71 -2.91
C ALA A 42 12.12 7.92 -2.43
N LEU A 43 11.53 7.08 -3.28
CA LEU A 43 10.47 6.16 -2.89
C LEU A 43 10.95 5.19 -1.80
N LEU A 44 12.12 4.58 -1.97
CA LEU A 44 12.68 3.67 -0.96
C LEU A 44 12.92 4.38 0.38
N LEU A 45 13.46 5.61 0.34
CA LEU A 45 13.68 6.41 1.54
C LEU A 45 12.36 6.74 2.24
N PHE A 46 11.34 7.14 1.49
CA PHE A 46 10.00 7.40 2.01
C PHE A 46 9.39 6.14 2.66
N PHE A 47 9.49 4.99 1.98
CA PHE A 47 8.99 3.72 2.50
C PHE A 47 9.59 3.38 3.86
N ASN A 48 10.91 3.60 4.00
CA ASN A 48 11.64 3.34 5.23
C ASN A 48 11.34 4.38 6.33
N GLN A 49 11.47 5.68 6.03
CA GLN A 49 11.32 6.75 7.04
C GLN A 49 9.88 6.90 7.55
N CYS A 50 8.90 6.70 6.67
CA CYS A 50 7.48 6.88 7.01
C CYS A 50 6.79 5.57 7.41
N ASN A 51 7.53 4.45 7.54
CA ASN A 51 6.99 3.12 7.88
C ASN A 51 5.80 2.73 6.99
N VAL A 52 5.91 2.97 5.68
CA VAL A 52 4.80 2.82 4.72
C VAL A 52 4.24 1.40 4.75
N LEU A 53 5.11 0.38 4.83
CA LEU A 53 4.67 -1.02 4.87
C LEU A 53 3.83 -1.35 6.11
N ASP A 54 4.16 -0.79 7.28
CA ASP A 54 3.37 -0.97 8.50
C ASP A 54 2.00 -0.29 8.39
N LYS A 55 1.97 0.93 7.85
CA LYS A 55 0.71 1.68 7.59
C LYS A 55 -0.19 0.94 6.61
N LEU A 56 0.36 0.40 5.51
CA LEU A 56 -0.38 -0.41 4.54
C LEU A 56 -0.87 -1.72 5.17
N SER A 57 -0.04 -2.38 5.99
CA SER A 57 -0.43 -3.61 6.70
C SER A 57 -1.60 -3.37 7.66
N LYS A 58 -1.55 -2.30 8.45
CA LYS A 58 -2.65 -1.87 9.33
C LYS A 58 -3.91 -1.54 8.56
N THR A 59 -3.77 -0.81 7.45
CA THR A 59 -4.87 -0.47 6.54
C THR A 59 -5.52 -1.73 5.99
N ARG A 60 -4.74 -2.65 5.43
CA ARG A 60 -5.21 -3.93 4.92
C ARG A 60 -5.96 -4.69 6.00
N LYS A 61 -5.37 -4.88 7.18
CA LYS A 61 -6.00 -5.61 8.29
C LYS A 61 -7.34 -4.99 8.71
N TYR A 62 -7.43 -3.66 8.77
CA TYR A 62 -8.66 -2.97 9.09
C TYR A 62 -9.73 -3.21 8.02
N LEU A 63 -9.38 -3.08 6.74
CA LEU A 63 -10.31 -3.27 5.63
C LEU A 63 -10.83 -4.71 5.54
N TYR A 64 -9.96 -5.72 5.70
CA TYR A 64 -10.38 -7.12 5.74
C TYR A 64 -11.39 -7.37 6.86
N LYS A 65 -11.11 -6.85 8.07
CA LYS A 65 -12.04 -6.96 9.19
C LYS A 65 -13.36 -6.24 8.92
N GLU A 66 -13.33 -5.04 8.35
CA GLU A 66 -14.57 -4.32 8.02
C GLU A 66 -15.38 -5.02 6.94
N LEU A 67 -14.73 -5.66 5.97
CA LEU A 67 -15.38 -6.47 4.94
C LEU A 67 -16.04 -7.71 5.56
N GLU A 68 -15.29 -8.50 6.33
CA GLU A 68 -15.78 -9.70 7.06
C GLU A 68 -17.02 -9.38 7.91
N ASN A 69 -17.09 -8.19 8.51
CA ASN A 69 -18.25 -7.78 9.32
C ASN A 69 -19.48 -7.34 8.50
N ARG A 70 -19.37 -7.22 7.17
CA ARG A 70 -20.41 -6.67 6.29
C ARG A 70 -20.97 -7.68 5.28
N VAL A 71 -20.24 -8.75 5.00
CA VAL A 71 -20.64 -9.83 4.09
C VAL A 71 -20.97 -11.10 4.86
N SER A 72 -21.61 -12.09 4.21
CA SER A 72 -21.77 -13.41 4.85
C SER A 72 -20.44 -14.16 4.88
N PRO A 73 -20.27 -15.17 5.77
CA PRO A 73 -19.07 -16.00 5.78
C PRO A 73 -18.79 -16.65 4.42
N GLU A 74 -19.83 -17.14 3.74
CA GLU A 74 -19.71 -17.79 2.42
C GLU A 74 -19.22 -16.79 1.36
N GLU A 75 -19.79 -15.58 1.32
CA GLU A 75 -19.36 -14.52 0.40
C GLU A 75 -17.91 -14.08 0.67
N TYR A 76 -17.51 -14.05 1.95
CA TYR A 76 -16.15 -13.73 2.34
C TYR A 76 -15.16 -14.82 1.90
N ASP A 77 -15.49 -16.09 2.12
CA ASP A 77 -14.65 -17.24 1.76
C ASP A 77 -14.43 -17.29 0.23
N GLU A 78 -15.48 -17.13 -0.57
CA GLU A 78 -15.38 -17.04 -2.03
C GLU A 78 -14.48 -15.87 -2.48
N TRP A 79 -14.55 -14.73 -1.78
CA TRP A 79 -13.73 -13.56 -2.12
C TRP A 79 -12.24 -13.76 -1.77
N ILE A 80 -11.90 -14.36 -0.63
CA ILE A 80 -10.49 -14.60 -0.28
C ILE A 80 -9.84 -15.70 -1.12
N GLU A 81 -10.64 -16.63 -1.65
CA GLU A 81 -10.20 -17.67 -2.59
C GLU A 81 -10.03 -17.15 -4.02
N SER A 82 -10.52 -15.94 -4.31
CA SER A 82 -10.34 -15.31 -5.61
C SER A 82 -8.87 -14.98 -5.86
N ASP A 83 -8.35 -15.40 -7.01
CA ASP A 83 -6.98 -15.06 -7.43
C ASP A 83 -6.86 -13.57 -7.73
N PHE A 84 -6.05 -12.86 -6.95
CA PHE A 84 -5.68 -11.48 -7.23
C PHE A 84 -4.41 -11.43 -8.07
N PRO A 85 -4.34 -10.61 -9.14
CA PRO A 85 -3.11 -10.42 -9.89
C PRO A 85 -2.08 -9.72 -9.00
N LEU A 86 -1.11 -10.47 -8.50
CA LEU A 86 0.01 -9.95 -7.72
C LEU A 86 1.22 -9.74 -8.62
N TRP A 87 1.82 -8.55 -8.53
CA TRP A 87 3.11 -8.31 -9.15
C TRP A 87 4.18 -9.16 -8.44
N ASN A 88 4.95 -9.94 -9.21
CA ASN A 88 6.02 -10.76 -8.66
C ASN A 88 7.33 -9.96 -8.63
N PRO A 89 7.98 -9.80 -7.46
CA PRO A 89 9.27 -9.15 -7.38
C PRO A 89 10.32 -9.90 -8.22
N PRO A 90 11.21 -9.20 -8.94
CA PRO A 90 12.26 -9.80 -9.75
C PRO A 90 13.42 -10.27 -8.86
N TYR A 91 13.18 -11.28 -8.02
CA TYR A 91 14.15 -11.78 -7.02
C TYR A 91 15.47 -12.25 -7.63
N GLU A 92 15.45 -12.65 -8.90
CA GLU A 92 16.61 -13.12 -9.66
C GLU A 92 17.39 -12.01 -10.39
N LYS A 93 17.01 -10.73 -10.24
CA LYS A 93 17.68 -9.60 -10.89
C LYS A 93 18.60 -8.85 -9.91
N THR A 94 19.71 -8.36 -10.43
CA THR A 94 20.62 -7.44 -9.73
C THR A 94 20.04 -6.03 -9.65
N GLU A 95 20.59 -5.19 -8.78
CA GLU A 95 20.21 -3.78 -8.66
C GLU A 95 20.32 -3.04 -10.01
N GLU A 96 21.43 -3.22 -10.73
CA GLU A 96 21.64 -2.59 -12.04
C GLU A 96 20.59 -3.03 -13.07
N GLU A 97 20.19 -4.30 -13.06
CA GLU A 97 19.14 -4.81 -13.95
C GLU A 97 17.77 -4.23 -13.59
N ILE A 98 17.44 -4.13 -12.31
CA ILE A 98 16.19 -3.50 -11.84
C ILE A 98 16.15 -2.02 -12.25
N LEU A 99 17.27 -1.29 -12.09
CA LEU A 99 17.35 0.11 -12.52
C LEU A 99 17.22 0.25 -14.05
N LYS A 100 17.78 -0.68 -14.84
CA LYS A 100 17.56 -0.71 -16.30
C LYS A 100 16.10 -0.95 -16.65
N MET A 101 15.41 -1.84 -15.93
CA MET A 101 13.98 -2.06 -16.13
C MET A 101 13.18 -0.77 -15.91
N LEU A 102 13.52 0.05 -14.90
CA LEU A 102 12.87 1.35 -14.68
C LEU A 102 13.07 2.34 -15.84
N ASN A 103 14.24 2.32 -16.48
CA ASN A 103 14.56 3.22 -17.59
C ASN A 103 13.97 2.77 -18.94
N ASN A 104 13.60 1.50 -19.06
CA ASN A 104 13.04 0.93 -20.28
C ASN A 104 11.50 0.90 -20.27
N LEU A 105 10.86 1.44 -19.22
CA LEU A 105 9.40 1.56 -19.11
C LEU A 105 8.83 2.82 -19.79
N SER A 106 9.70 3.66 -20.39
CA SER A 106 9.35 4.88 -21.13
C SER A 106 9.24 4.67 -22.64
#